data_AF-A0A0F4GC73-F1
#
_entry.id   AF-A0A0F4GC73-F1
#
_cell.length_a   1.000
_cell.length_b   1.000
_cell.length_c   1.000
_cell.angle_alpha   90.00
_cell.angle_beta   90.00
_cell.angle_gamma   90.00
#
_symmetry.space_group_name_H-M   'P 1'
#
loop_
_entity.id
_entity.type
_entity.pdbx_description
1 polymer ?
#
loop_
_entity_poly.entity_id
_entity_poly.type
_entity_poly.pdbx_seq_one_letter_code
_entity_poly.pdbx_strand_id
1 'polypeptide(L)'
;MSRPKVFFLNAYHPEAIKLLNESDVDVVLPGGDGSWYQEADGILIRSETRITDNDLALARKLEIIVKLGSGVDNIDLEAARNHGVAVCNTAAFNSEAVAELTMTLAFRGLIGKRELGLMRRHAILVNCARGGIVDEEALLDALEAKQIFGAALDDPVTDPPTVKAYNQLLAVENCIITTHVGGSTEENQAASGKSAVETILAVLNAKHVDNRVVAKRLEPIPRKPMPSTTSQSALQNQQPNDVNVSSALRYLQRSLSVVILNLDLSAVLDQSPRDI
;
A
#
# COMPACT_ATOMS: atom_id res chain seq x y z
N MET A 1 -38.88 -5.43 -7.20
CA MET A 1 -37.80 -5.29 -8.19
C MET A 1 -36.93 -6.54 -8.09
N SER A 2 -36.41 -7.07 -9.19
CA SER A 2 -35.47 -8.21 -9.12
C SER A 2 -34.17 -7.76 -8.45
N ARG A 3 -33.50 -8.67 -7.74
CA ARG A 3 -32.17 -8.41 -7.17
C ARG A 3 -31.19 -8.11 -8.32
N PRO A 4 -30.28 -7.12 -8.18
CA PRO A 4 -29.25 -6.86 -9.19
C PRO A 4 -28.35 -8.08 -9.35
N LYS A 5 -28.00 -8.44 -10.58
CA LYS A 5 -27.16 -9.58 -10.89
C LYS A 5 -25.73 -9.13 -11.17
N VAL A 6 -24.78 -9.61 -10.37
CA VAL A 6 -23.37 -9.23 -10.45
C VAL A 6 -22.51 -10.42 -10.85
N PHE A 7 -21.77 -10.28 -11.94
CA PHE A 7 -20.90 -11.32 -12.46
C PHE A 7 -19.44 -11.10 -12.07
N PHE A 8 -18.82 -12.15 -11.56
CA PHE A 8 -17.40 -12.21 -11.26
C PHE A 8 -16.70 -12.87 -12.44
N LEU A 9 -15.92 -12.10 -13.18
CA LEU A 9 -15.24 -12.62 -14.38
C LEU A 9 -13.89 -13.27 -14.07
N ASN A 10 -13.42 -13.16 -12.83
CA ASN A 10 -12.17 -13.75 -12.35
C ASN A 10 -12.38 -14.36 -10.96
N ALA A 11 -11.42 -15.17 -10.50
CA ALA A 11 -11.45 -15.74 -9.15
C ALA A 11 -11.19 -14.67 -8.08
N TYR A 12 -11.95 -14.76 -6.99
CA TYR A 12 -11.84 -13.92 -5.80
C TYR A 12 -11.71 -14.78 -4.54
N HIS A 13 -11.18 -14.19 -3.47
CA HIS A 13 -10.99 -14.87 -2.20
C HIS A 13 -12.34 -15.30 -1.59
N PRO A 14 -12.48 -16.53 -1.04
CA PRO A 14 -13.76 -17.03 -0.52
C PRO A 14 -14.44 -16.13 0.52
N GLU A 15 -13.67 -15.49 1.41
CA GLU A 15 -14.23 -14.53 2.40
C GLU A 15 -14.90 -13.32 1.74
N ALA A 16 -14.35 -12.81 0.64
CA ALA A 16 -14.96 -11.70 -0.09
C ALA A 16 -16.29 -12.14 -0.76
N ILE A 17 -16.35 -13.38 -1.24
CA ILE A 17 -17.56 -13.97 -1.82
C ILE A 17 -18.64 -14.15 -0.74
N LYS A 18 -18.25 -14.57 0.47
CA LYS A 18 -19.17 -14.76 1.60
C LYS A 18 -19.88 -13.46 1.99
N LEU A 19 -19.16 -12.34 2.05
CA LEU A 19 -19.73 -11.02 2.34
C LEU A 19 -20.81 -10.60 1.31
N LEU A 20 -20.70 -11.07 0.07
CA LEU A 20 -21.66 -10.75 -0.98
C LEU A 20 -22.90 -11.64 -0.92
N ASN A 21 -22.77 -12.89 -0.44
CA ASN A 21 -23.92 -13.76 -0.20
C ASN A 21 -24.84 -13.23 0.93
N GLU A 22 -24.31 -12.37 1.79
CA GLU A 22 -25.05 -11.68 2.85
C GLU A 22 -25.70 -10.36 2.37
N SER A 23 -25.47 -9.97 1.11
CA SER A 23 -26.01 -8.74 0.51
C SER A 23 -27.27 -9.01 -0.33
N ASP A 24 -27.97 -7.96 -0.76
CA ASP A 24 -29.17 -8.04 -1.61
C ASP A 24 -28.87 -8.16 -3.13
N VAL A 25 -27.75 -8.80 -3.46
CA VAL A 25 -27.26 -8.99 -4.84
C VAL A 25 -27.27 -10.47 -5.20
N ASP A 26 -27.55 -10.80 -6.46
CA ASP A 26 -27.42 -12.14 -7.00
C ASP A 26 -26.04 -12.29 -7.66
N VAL A 27 -25.17 -13.11 -7.08
CA VAL A 27 -23.78 -13.26 -7.52
C VAL A 27 -23.64 -14.46 -8.47
N VAL A 28 -23.00 -14.24 -9.61
CA VAL A 28 -22.56 -15.31 -10.52
C VAL A 28 -21.04 -15.39 -10.51
N LEU A 29 -20.51 -16.52 -10.07
CA LEU A 29 -19.07 -16.79 -10.00
C LEU A 29 -18.52 -17.25 -11.36
N PRO A 30 -17.19 -17.18 -11.58
CA PRO A 30 -16.58 -17.68 -12.81
C PRO A 30 -16.95 -19.15 -13.08
N GLY A 31 -17.39 -19.44 -14.30
CA GLY A 31 -17.84 -20.78 -14.69
C GLY A 31 -19.26 -21.14 -14.26
N GLY A 32 -20.00 -20.20 -13.62
CA GLY A 32 -21.43 -20.34 -13.37
C GLY A 32 -22.29 -20.14 -14.62
N ASP A 33 -23.56 -20.48 -14.52
CA ASP A 33 -24.52 -20.38 -15.62
C ASP A 33 -24.91 -18.92 -15.91
N GLY A 34 -25.01 -18.60 -17.20
CA GLY A 34 -25.48 -17.30 -17.69
C GLY A 34 -24.42 -16.50 -18.45
N SER A 35 -24.86 -15.42 -19.09
CA SER A 35 -24.01 -14.54 -19.88
C SER A 35 -24.05 -13.12 -19.33
N TRP A 36 -22.90 -12.61 -18.91
CA TRP A 36 -22.81 -11.25 -18.39
C TRP A 36 -23.20 -10.19 -19.42
N TYR A 37 -23.05 -10.48 -20.72
CA TYR A 37 -23.53 -9.60 -21.81
C TYR A 37 -25.04 -9.41 -21.81
N GLN A 38 -25.82 -10.38 -21.32
CA GLN A 38 -27.28 -10.34 -21.41
C GLN A 38 -27.92 -10.01 -20.07
N GLU A 39 -27.27 -10.38 -18.97
CA GLU A 39 -27.93 -10.48 -17.68
C GLU A 39 -27.33 -9.57 -16.60
N ALA A 40 -26.09 -9.12 -16.74
CA ALA A 40 -25.37 -8.41 -15.69
C ALA A 40 -25.88 -6.98 -15.50
N ASP A 41 -26.19 -6.62 -14.26
CA ASP A 41 -26.32 -5.23 -13.81
C ASP A 41 -24.95 -4.67 -13.39
N GLY A 42 -24.03 -5.54 -12.96
CA GLY A 42 -22.66 -5.18 -12.65
C GLY A 42 -21.66 -6.30 -12.92
N ILE A 43 -20.40 -5.94 -13.18
CA ILE A 43 -19.31 -6.91 -13.29
C ILE A 43 -18.14 -6.55 -12.37
N LEU A 44 -17.49 -7.59 -11.84
CA LEU A 44 -16.21 -7.49 -11.13
C LEU A 44 -15.10 -8.12 -11.96
N ILE A 45 -14.05 -7.35 -12.19
CA ILE A 45 -12.92 -7.75 -13.06
C ILE A 45 -11.56 -7.51 -12.41
N ARG A 46 -10.56 -8.24 -12.88
CA ARG A 46 -9.13 -8.04 -12.58
C ARG A 46 -8.37 -7.65 -13.85
N SER A 47 -7.05 -7.51 -13.74
CA SER A 47 -6.18 -7.03 -14.83
C SER A 47 -6.18 -7.90 -16.10
N GLU A 48 -6.48 -9.20 -15.97
CA GLU A 48 -6.52 -10.16 -17.09
C GLU A 48 -7.69 -9.89 -18.06
N THR A 49 -8.79 -9.32 -17.55
CA THR A 49 -10.02 -9.15 -18.31
C THR A 49 -10.03 -7.81 -19.00
N ARG A 50 -10.10 -7.79 -20.33
CA ARG A 50 -10.21 -6.55 -21.11
C ARG A 50 -11.67 -6.25 -21.45
N ILE A 51 -12.10 -5.01 -21.25
CA ILE A 51 -13.44 -4.53 -21.60
C ILE A 51 -13.31 -3.53 -22.74
N THR A 52 -13.90 -3.86 -23.88
CA THR A 52 -13.89 -3.07 -25.11
C THR A 52 -15.25 -2.42 -25.38
N ASP A 53 -15.30 -1.49 -26.35
CA ASP A 53 -16.55 -0.90 -26.82
C ASP A 53 -17.56 -1.95 -27.33
N ASN A 54 -17.09 -2.97 -28.05
CA ASN A 54 -17.95 -4.05 -28.52
C ASN A 54 -18.58 -4.82 -27.35
N ASP A 55 -17.83 -5.04 -26.28
CA ASP A 55 -18.33 -5.74 -25.10
C ASP A 55 -19.44 -4.93 -24.40
N LEU A 56 -19.24 -3.62 -24.31
CA LEU A 56 -20.22 -2.67 -23.73
C LEU A 56 -21.47 -2.55 -24.60
N ALA A 57 -21.33 -2.57 -25.93
CA ALA A 57 -22.45 -2.55 -26.86
C ALA A 57 -23.34 -3.80 -26.77
N LEU A 58 -22.72 -4.95 -26.47
CA LEU A 58 -23.43 -6.21 -26.21
C LEU A 58 -24.09 -6.20 -24.82
N ALA A 59 -23.41 -5.65 -23.81
CA ALA A 59 -23.81 -5.61 -22.41
C ALA A 59 -24.85 -4.51 -22.07
N ARG A 60 -26.00 -4.51 -22.74
CA ARG A 60 -26.99 -3.41 -22.69
C ARG A 60 -27.61 -3.12 -21.31
N LYS A 61 -27.55 -4.08 -20.39
CA LYS A 61 -28.09 -3.94 -19.02
C LYS A 61 -27.03 -3.47 -18.01
N LEU A 62 -25.76 -3.48 -18.40
CA LEU A 62 -24.66 -3.24 -17.49
C LEU A 62 -24.67 -1.79 -17.00
N GLU A 63 -24.66 -1.60 -15.68
CA GLU A 63 -24.63 -0.27 -15.08
C GLU A 63 -23.27 0.08 -14.48
N ILE A 64 -22.51 -0.93 -14.04
CA ILE A 64 -21.27 -0.71 -13.32
C ILE A 64 -20.21 -1.78 -13.60
N ILE A 65 -18.96 -1.32 -13.74
CA ILE A 65 -17.76 -2.13 -13.76
C ILE A 65 -16.95 -1.77 -12.51
N VAL A 66 -16.64 -2.77 -11.69
CA VAL A 66 -15.74 -2.62 -10.55
C VAL A 66 -14.46 -3.39 -10.83
N LYS A 67 -13.35 -2.68 -10.94
CA LYS A 67 -12.03 -3.28 -11.12
C LYS A 67 -11.32 -3.43 -9.78
N LEU A 68 -10.87 -4.65 -9.47
CA LEU A 68 -9.93 -4.89 -8.37
C LEU A 68 -8.50 -4.54 -8.84
N GLY A 69 -7.99 -3.42 -8.35
CA GLY A 69 -6.70 -2.83 -8.70
C GLY A 69 -6.76 -1.31 -8.81
N SER A 70 -5.61 -0.65 -8.88
CA SER A 70 -5.51 0.81 -8.99
C SER A 70 -5.57 1.32 -10.43
N GLY A 71 -4.83 0.71 -11.37
CA GLY A 71 -4.92 1.06 -12.78
C GLY A 71 -6.26 0.66 -13.38
N VAL A 72 -6.63 1.20 -14.55
CA VAL A 72 -7.90 0.88 -15.28
C VAL A 72 -7.67 0.70 -16.79
N ASP A 73 -6.43 0.47 -17.20
CA ASP A 73 -5.97 0.49 -18.60
C ASP A 73 -6.56 -0.64 -19.47
N ASN A 74 -7.14 -1.65 -18.82
CA ASN A 74 -7.84 -2.76 -19.44
C ASN A 74 -9.33 -2.47 -19.72
N ILE A 75 -9.81 -1.26 -19.43
CA ILE A 75 -11.20 -0.83 -19.68
C ILE A 75 -11.19 0.35 -20.64
N ASP A 76 -11.98 0.27 -21.71
CA ASP A 76 -12.26 1.43 -22.56
C ASP A 76 -13.18 2.42 -21.82
N LEU A 77 -12.57 3.44 -21.19
CA LEU A 77 -13.29 4.41 -20.37
C LEU A 77 -14.16 5.38 -21.19
N GLU A 78 -13.80 5.65 -22.45
CA GLU A 78 -14.60 6.49 -23.33
C GLU A 78 -15.85 5.74 -23.77
N ALA A 79 -15.70 4.50 -24.20
CA ALA A 79 -16.83 3.64 -24.50
C ALA A 79 -17.75 3.46 -23.28
N ALA A 80 -17.19 3.17 -22.09
CA ALA A 80 -17.99 3.02 -20.88
C ALA A 80 -18.84 4.26 -20.59
N ARG A 81 -18.26 5.46 -20.78
CA ARG A 81 -18.98 6.73 -20.65
C ARG A 81 -20.10 6.87 -21.69
N ASN A 82 -19.84 6.52 -22.95
CA ASN A 82 -20.80 6.63 -24.05
C ASN A 82 -21.99 5.68 -23.85
N HIS A 83 -21.75 4.49 -23.28
CA HIS A 83 -22.79 3.51 -22.94
C HIS A 83 -23.44 3.75 -21.57
N GLY A 84 -23.04 4.80 -20.84
CA GLY A 84 -23.62 5.14 -19.54
C GLY A 84 -23.23 4.20 -18.39
N VAL A 85 -22.16 3.44 -18.55
CA VAL A 85 -21.64 2.46 -17.58
C VAL A 85 -20.65 3.15 -16.64
N ALA A 86 -20.89 3.05 -15.34
CA ALA A 86 -19.97 3.56 -14.33
C ALA A 86 -18.73 2.67 -14.21
N VAL A 87 -17.57 3.26 -13.96
CA VAL A 87 -16.33 2.53 -13.70
C VAL A 87 -15.76 2.95 -12.36
N CYS A 88 -15.61 1.98 -11.48
CA CYS A 88 -15.00 2.12 -10.17
C CYS A 88 -13.77 1.22 -10.08
N ASN A 89 -12.77 1.64 -9.32
CA ASN A 89 -11.60 0.83 -9.01
C ASN A 89 -11.41 0.73 -7.49
N THR A 90 -10.44 -0.08 -7.07
CA THR A 90 -10.04 -0.17 -5.66
C THR A 90 -8.70 0.55 -5.47
N ALA A 91 -8.71 1.87 -5.68
CA ALA A 91 -7.51 2.71 -5.48
C ALA A 91 -7.05 2.67 -4.01
N ALA A 92 -5.72 2.82 -3.82
CA ALA A 92 -5.03 2.87 -2.53
C ALA A 92 -5.03 1.60 -1.65
N PHE A 93 -5.75 0.53 -2.03
CA PHE A 93 -5.73 -0.73 -1.24
C PHE A 93 -4.36 -1.41 -1.21
N ASN A 94 -3.47 -1.14 -2.16
CA ASN A 94 -2.10 -1.65 -2.17
C ASN A 94 -1.06 -0.62 -1.71
N SER A 95 -1.48 0.58 -1.28
CA SER A 95 -0.54 1.67 -0.97
C SER A 95 0.45 1.30 0.14
N GLU A 96 -0.01 0.60 1.18
CA GLU A 96 0.85 0.15 2.27
C GLU A 96 1.85 -0.90 1.80
N ALA A 97 1.38 -1.99 1.18
CA ALA A 97 2.24 -3.03 0.63
C ALA A 97 3.25 -2.49 -0.41
N VAL A 98 2.85 -1.53 -1.25
CA VAL A 98 3.74 -0.88 -2.23
C VAL A 98 4.74 0.04 -1.54
N ALA A 99 4.33 0.78 -0.51
CA ALA A 99 5.24 1.61 0.29
C ALA A 99 6.28 0.74 0.99
N GLU A 100 5.86 -0.35 1.64
CA GLU A 100 6.76 -1.31 2.30
C GLU A 100 7.73 -1.98 1.32
N LEU A 101 7.25 -2.39 0.15
CA LEU A 101 8.11 -2.94 -0.90
C LEU A 101 9.12 -1.89 -1.38
N THR A 102 8.68 -0.65 -1.61
CA THR A 102 9.55 0.45 -2.07
C THR A 102 10.61 0.77 -1.02
N MET A 103 10.21 0.85 0.25
CA MET A 103 11.11 1.03 1.40
C MET A 103 12.14 -0.08 1.49
N THR A 104 11.69 -1.33 1.43
CA THR A 104 12.57 -2.51 1.44
C THR A 104 13.58 -2.43 0.30
N LEU A 105 13.13 -2.14 -0.93
CA LEU A 105 14.04 -2.05 -2.08
C LEU A 105 15.01 -0.87 -1.99
N ALA A 106 14.57 0.28 -1.47
CA ALA A 106 15.39 1.48 -1.37
C ALA A 106 16.46 1.40 -0.27
N PHE A 107 16.17 0.68 0.83
CA PHE A 107 17.04 0.65 2.01
C PHE A 107 17.66 -0.70 2.30
N ARG A 108 17.48 -1.71 1.43
CA ARG A 108 18.10 -3.02 1.63
C ARG A 108 19.62 -2.90 1.71
N GLY A 109 20.19 -3.37 2.81
CA GLY A 109 21.63 -3.32 3.06
C GLY A 109 22.17 -1.90 3.23
N LEU A 110 21.33 -0.92 3.57
CA LEU A 110 21.75 0.46 3.83
C LEU A 110 22.83 0.52 4.90
N ILE A 111 22.70 -0.31 5.95
CA ILE A 111 23.71 -0.48 6.99
C ILE A 111 24.42 -1.81 6.74
N GLY A 112 25.53 -1.75 5.98
CA GLY A 112 26.39 -2.89 5.70
C GLY A 112 27.71 -2.83 6.45
N LYS A 113 28.67 -3.66 6.04
CA LYS A 113 30.01 -3.74 6.64
C LYS A 113 30.72 -2.39 6.72
N ARG A 114 30.56 -1.54 5.70
CA ARG A 114 31.18 -0.20 5.67
C ARG A 114 30.60 0.69 6.77
N GLU A 115 29.28 0.81 6.85
CA GLU A 115 28.60 1.68 7.81
C GLU A 115 28.86 1.22 9.23
N LEU A 116 28.81 -0.10 9.47
CA LEU A 116 29.19 -0.71 10.74
C LEU A 116 30.66 -0.39 11.09
N GLY A 117 31.55 -0.33 10.10
CA GLY A 117 32.97 0.05 10.21
C GLY A 117 33.19 1.49 10.66
N LEU A 118 32.26 2.38 10.32
CA LEU A 118 32.30 3.79 10.69
C LEU A 118 31.73 4.04 12.10
N MET A 119 31.05 3.06 12.69
CA MET A 119 30.48 3.20 14.03
C MET A 119 31.56 3.23 15.10
N ARG A 120 31.29 3.96 16.20
CA ARG A 120 32.16 3.93 17.38
C ARG A 120 32.08 2.56 18.05
N ARG A 121 33.18 2.12 18.66
CA ARG A 121 33.24 0.85 19.42
C ARG A 121 32.18 0.70 20.50
N HIS A 122 31.71 1.81 21.07
CA HIS A 122 30.69 1.83 22.11
C HIS A 122 29.26 2.05 21.55
N ALA A 123 29.05 1.98 20.24
CA ALA A 123 27.75 2.24 19.62
C ALA A 123 26.79 1.06 19.83
N ILE A 124 25.49 1.38 19.95
CA ILE A 124 24.40 0.40 19.97
C ILE A 124 23.54 0.67 18.73
N LEU A 125 23.37 -0.34 17.89
CA LEU A 125 22.51 -0.28 16.71
C LEU A 125 21.11 -0.79 17.06
N VAL A 126 20.07 0.02 16.84
CA VAL A 126 18.68 -0.41 17.00
C VAL A 126 17.97 -0.30 15.65
N ASN A 127 17.44 -1.40 15.13
CA ASN A 127 16.55 -1.42 13.97
C ASN A 127 15.18 -1.93 14.39
N CYS A 128 14.19 -1.03 14.46
CA CYS A 128 12.78 -1.37 14.68
C CYS A 128 11.90 -0.90 13.50
N ALA A 129 12.49 -0.84 12.31
CA ALA A 129 11.83 -0.30 11.13
C ALA A 129 11.34 -1.44 10.23
N ARG A 130 12.27 -2.08 9.53
CA ARG A 130 12.02 -3.18 8.59
C ARG A 130 13.19 -4.15 8.52
N GLY A 131 12.89 -5.41 8.27
CA GLY A 131 13.89 -6.43 7.95
C GLY A 131 14.69 -6.07 6.70
N GLY A 132 16.00 -6.32 6.76
CA GLY A 132 16.91 -6.15 5.62
C GLY A 132 17.47 -4.73 5.42
N ILE A 133 17.10 -3.75 6.26
CA ILE A 133 17.80 -2.45 6.29
C ILE A 133 19.24 -2.62 6.75
N VAL A 134 19.44 -3.46 7.75
CA VAL A 134 20.76 -3.89 8.23
C VAL A 134 21.12 -5.19 7.54
N ASP A 135 22.33 -5.27 7.02
CA ASP A 135 22.92 -6.54 6.61
C ASP A 135 23.23 -7.37 7.86
N GLU A 136 22.40 -8.37 8.13
CA GLU A 136 22.46 -9.19 9.34
C GLU A 136 23.73 -10.05 9.42
N GLU A 137 24.31 -10.44 8.27
CA GLU A 137 25.60 -11.16 8.23
C GLU A 137 26.74 -10.20 8.60
N ALA A 138 26.76 -9.00 8.01
CA ALA A 138 27.76 -7.99 8.36
C ALA A 138 27.63 -7.52 9.82
N LEU A 139 26.40 -7.49 10.36
CA LEU A 139 26.14 -7.18 11.75
C LEU A 139 26.71 -8.25 12.69
N LEU A 140 26.49 -9.53 12.37
CA LEU A 140 27.08 -10.64 13.11
C LEU A 140 28.60 -10.51 13.17
N ASP A 141 29.26 -10.32 12.02
CA ASP A 141 30.70 -10.10 11.92
C ASP A 141 31.16 -8.93 12.83
N ALA A 142 30.44 -7.80 12.79
CA ALA A 142 30.79 -6.61 13.56
C ALA A 142 30.63 -6.82 15.08
N LEU A 143 29.62 -7.59 15.51
CA LEU A 143 29.39 -7.93 16.91
C LEU A 143 30.43 -8.92 17.42
N GLU A 144 30.72 -9.97 16.67
CA GLU A 144 31.76 -10.96 17.02
C GLU A 144 33.15 -10.31 17.11
N ALA A 145 33.45 -9.40 16.19
CA ALA A 145 34.70 -8.61 16.20
C ALA A 145 34.74 -7.52 17.28
N LYS A 146 33.66 -7.33 18.07
CA LYS A 146 33.51 -6.25 19.05
C LYS A 146 33.79 -4.86 18.45
N GLN A 147 33.34 -4.68 17.22
CA GLN A 147 33.45 -3.42 16.49
C GLN A 147 32.41 -2.41 16.94
N ILE A 148 31.26 -2.89 17.44
CA ILE A 148 30.22 -2.11 18.12
C ILE A 148 29.89 -2.76 19.47
N PHE A 149 29.20 -2.03 20.34
CA PHE A 149 28.88 -2.51 21.69
C PHE A 149 27.74 -3.53 21.68
N GLY A 150 26.77 -3.39 20.78
CA GLY A 150 25.63 -4.29 20.72
C GLY A 150 24.60 -3.87 19.68
N ALA A 151 23.56 -4.69 19.53
CA ALA A 151 22.46 -4.42 18.61
C ALA A 151 21.10 -4.91 19.13
N ALA A 152 20.03 -4.29 18.66
CA ALA A 152 18.66 -4.73 18.84
C ALA A 152 17.91 -4.70 17.50
N LEU A 153 17.28 -5.81 17.12
CA LEU A 153 16.49 -5.96 15.89
C LEU A 153 15.04 -6.32 16.23
N ASP A 154 14.10 -5.52 15.74
CA ASP A 154 12.68 -5.82 15.70
C ASP A 154 12.24 -5.80 14.23
N ASP A 155 11.60 -6.89 13.77
CA ASP A 155 11.36 -7.21 12.34
C ASP A 155 12.62 -7.68 11.59
N PRO A 156 13.15 -8.89 11.88
CA PRO A 156 14.32 -9.43 11.20
C PRO A 156 13.99 -9.89 9.76
N VAL A 157 15.01 -10.05 8.89
CA VAL A 157 14.82 -10.38 7.45
C VAL A 157 13.90 -11.59 7.22
N THR A 158 14.02 -12.63 8.05
CA THR A 158 13.10 -13.77 8.03
C THR A 158 12.05 -13.59 9.12
N ASP A 159 10.79 -13.34 8.72
CA ASP A 159 9.64 -13.20 9.61
C ASP A 159 8.56 -14.25 9.26
N PRO A 160 8.18 -15.18 10.17
CA PRO A 160 8.63 -15.29 11.56
C PRO A 160 10.08 -15.79 11.67
N PRO A 161 10.88 -15.23 12.60
CA PRO A 161 12.25 -15.69 12.80
C PRO A 161 12.25 -17.12 13.33
N THR A 162 13.16 -17.94 12.81
CA THR A 162 13.38 -19.30 13.28
C THR A 162 14.69 -19.38 14.04
N VAL A 163 14.76 -20.23 15.06
CA VAL A 163 16.01 -20.51 15.81
C VAL A 163 17.12 -20.93 14.85
N LYS A 164 16.79 -21.69 13.79
CA LYS A 164 17.77 -22.13 12.80
C LYS A 164 18.34 -20.97 11.98
N ALA A 165 17.50 -20.03 11.56
CA ALA A 165 17.92 -18.88 10.75
C ALA A 165 18.79 -17.89 11.57
N TYR A 166 18.53 -17.79 12.87
CA TYR A 166 19.16 -16.79 13.74
C TYR A 166 20.08 -17.36 14.81
N ASN A 167 20.43 -18.65 14.77
CA ASN A 167 21.19 -19.32 15.83
C ASN A 167 22.50 -18.60 16.19
N GLN A 168 23.20 -18.05 15.20
CA GLN A 168 24.46 -17.33 15.40
C GLN A 168 24.23 -15.98 16.08
N LEU A 169 23.31 -15.15 15.57
CA LEU A 169 22.98 -13.87 16.20
C LEU A 169 22.36 -14.03 17.60
N LEU A 170 21.57 -15.09 17.82
CA LEU A 170 21.01 -15.42 19.14
C LEU A 170 22.08 -15.91 20.13
N ALA A 171 23.23 -16.38 19.64
CA ALA A 171 24.36 -16.79 20.49
C ALA A 171 25.24 -15.59 20.92
N VAL A 172 25.06 -14.43 20.30
CA VAL A 172 25.79 -13.21 20.63
C VAL A 172 25.12 -12.52 21.83
N GLU A 173 25.80 -12.46 22.97
CA GLU A 173 25.23 -11.96 24.24
C GLU A 173 24.75 -10.50 24.19
N ASN A 174 25.35 -9.68 23.32
CA ASN A 174 25.05 -8.27 23.13
C ASN A 174 24.13 -8.00 21.93
N CYS A 175 23.36 -8.99 21.48
CA CYS A 175 22.33 -8.85 20.45
C CYS A 175 20.96 -9.26 20.99
N ILE A 176 19.95 -8.40 20.79
CA ILE A 176 18.55 -8.70 21.12
C ILE A 176 17.76 -8.77 19.82
N ILE A 177 16.92 -9.81 19.67
CA ILE A 177 16.02 -9.95 18.53
C ILE A 177 14.60 -10.17 19.05
N THR A 178 13.65 -9.41 18.53
CA THR A 178 12.21 -9.54 18.83
C THR A 178 11.40 -9.85 17.57
N THR A 179 10.25 -10.50 17.75
CA THR A 179 9.39 -10.99 16.66
C THR A 179 8.41 -9.91 16.17
N HIS A 180 8.93 -8.79 15.71
CA HIS A 180 8.15 -7.69 15.11
C HIS A 180 7.02 -7.20 16.04
N VAL A 181 7.39 -6.86 17.28
CA VAL A 181 6.46 -6.54 18.37
C VAL A 181 6.42 -5.05 18.71
N GLY A 182 7.21 -4.20 18.05
CA GLY A 182 7.32 -2.78 18.37
C GLY A 182 6.00 -2.01 18.30
N GLY A 183 5.06 -2.47 17.47
CA GLY A 183 3.70 -1.91 17.38
C GLY A 183 2.64 -2.61 18.24
N SER A 184 2.99 -3.71 18.91
CA SER A 184 2.05 -4.61 19.62
C SER A 184 1.73 -4.13 21.04
N THR A 185 1.40 -2.84 21.21
CA THR A 185 0.99 -2.26 22.50
C THR A 185 -0.53 -2.14 22.63
N GLU A 186 -1.07 -2.17 23.85
CA GLU A 186 -2.52 -2.04 24.08
C GLU A 186 -3.08 -0.74 23.52
N GLU A 187 -2.36 0.37 23.65
CA GLU A 187 -2.77 1.68 23.16
C GLU A 187 -2.83 1.71 21.63
N ASN A 188 -1.83 1.11 20.95
CA ASN A 188 -1.79 1.09 19.49
C ASN A 188 -2.86 0.17 18.92
N GLN A 189 -3.14 -0.96 19.58
CA GLN A 189 -4.25 -1.85 19.25
C GLN A 189 -5.60 -1.17 19.46
N ALA A 190 -5.78 -0.41 20.55
CA ALA A 190 -6.99 0.35 20.81
C ALA A 190 -7.22 1.46 19.76
N ALA A 191 -6.17 2.20 19.40
CA ALA A 191 -6.24 3.25 18.38
C ALA A 191 -6.53 2.68 16.98
N SER A 192 -5.87 1.59 16.60
CA SER A 192 -6.08 0.90 15.32
C SER A 192 -7.47 0.28 15.23
N GLY A 193 -7.92 -0.36 16.31
CA GLY A 193 -9.28 -0.89 16.42
C GLY A 193 -10.34 0.20 16.29
N LYS A 194 -10.14 1.35 16.95
CA LYS A 194 -11.04 2.52 16.82
C LYS A 194 -11.07 3.04 15.38
N SER A 195 -9.92 3.19 14.73
CA SER A 195 -9.80 3.64 13.34
C SER A 195 -10.50 2.68 12.36
N ALA A 196 -10.35 1.38 12.56
CA ALA A 196 -11.04 0.36 11.76
C ALA A 196 -12.56 0.45 11.92
N VAL A 197 -13.06 0.61 13.15
CA VAL A 197 -14.49 0.81 13.44
C VAL A 197 -15.01 2.09 12.80
N GLU A 198 -14.29 3.21 12.91
CA GLU A 198 -14.67 4.48 12.28
C GLU A 198 -14.75 4.37 10.75
N THR A 199 -13.80 3.64 10.14
CA THR A 199 -13.79 3.37 8.70
C THR A 199 -14.98 2.52 8.28
N ILE A 200 -15.28 1.44 9.01
CA ILE A 200 -16.44 0.59 8.76
C ILE A 200 -17.74 1.39 8.88
N LEU A 201 -17.89 2.21 9.93
CA LEU A 201 -19.06 3.08 10.09
C LEU A 201 -19.19 4.13 8.99
N ALA A 202 -18.09 4.66 8.47
CA ALA A 202 -18.11 5.61 7.34
C ALA A 202 -18.63 4.94 6.06
N VAL A 203 -18.18 3.71 5.78
CA VAL A 203 -18.61 2.92 4.62
C VAL A 203 -20.08 2.51 4.75
N LEU A 204 -20.50 2.00 5.92
CA LEU A 204 -21.88 1.55 6.15
C LEU A 204 -22.90 2.68 6.11
N ASN A 205 -22.50 3.91 6.44
CA ASN A 205 -23.38 5.08 6.39
C ASN A 205 -23.44 5.75 5.00
N ALA A 206 -22.91 5.11 3.95
CA ALA A 206 -22.95 5.57 2.57
C ALA A 206 -22.47 7.02 2.36
N LYS A 207 -21.54 7.48 3.20
CA LYS A 207 -20.88 8.78 3.00
C LYS A 207 -19.83 8.60 1.91
N HIS A 208 -19.99 9.37 0.82
CA HIS A 208 -19.12 9.58 -0.35
C HIS A 208 -18.04 8.49 -0.64
N VAL A 209 -18.17 7.81 -1.79
CA VAL A 209 -17.14 6.88 -2.28
C VAL A 209 -16.15 7.65 -3.16
N ASP A 210 -14.94 7.90 -2.65
CA ASP A 210 -13.92 8.74 -3.30
C ASP A 210 -13.30 8.14 -4.59
N ASN A 211 -13.44 6.82 -4.82
CA ASN A 211 -12.72 6.10 -5.88
C ASN A 211 -13.52 5.90 -7.19
N ARG A 212 -14.24 6.92 -7.65
CA ARG A 212 -15.00 6.87 -8.92
C ARG A 212 -14.16 7.38 -10.08
N VAL A 213 -13.97 6.55 -11.12
CA VAL A 213 -13.19 6.92 -12.33
C VAL A 213 -14.12 7.44 -13.44
N VAL A 214 -15.31 6.85 -13.58
CA VAL A 214 -16.37 7.35 -14.49
C VAL A 214 -17.68 7.47 -13.71
N ALA A 215 -18.25 8.68 -13.66
CA ALA A 215 -19.53 8.94 -13.02
C ALA A 215 -20.70 8.68 -14.00
N LYS A 216 -21.71 7.88 -13.57
CA LYS A 216 -23.04 7.85 -14.22
C LYS A 216 -23.59 9.27 -14.22
N ARG A 217 -24.12 9.77 -15.34
CA ARG A 217 -24.73 11.11 -15.40
C ARG A 217 -26.01 11.09 -14.55
N LEU A 218 -25.87 11.33 -13.25
CA LEU A 218 -26.96 11.73 -12.37
C LEU A 218 -27.28 13.19 -12.66
N GLU A 219 -28.54 13.59 -12.47
CA GLU A 219 -28.96 14.98 -12.64
C GLU A 219 -27.99 15.94 -11.93
N PRO A 220 -27.71 17.10 -12.53
CA PRO A 220 -26.69 18.00 -12.02
C PRO A 220 -27.00 18.41 -10.59
N ILE A 221 -26.12 18.03 -9.66
CA ILE A 221 -26.11 18.54 -8.30
C ILE A 221 -25.92 20.06 -8.39
N PRO A 222 -26.77 20.89 -7.75
CA PRO A 222 -26.63 22.33 -7.77
C PRO A 222 -25.24 22.71 -7.24
N ARG A 223 -24.39 23.24 -8.12
CA ARG A 223 -23.07 23.75 -7.74
C ARG A 223 -23.29 25.00 -6.90
N LYS A 224 -22.78 25.00 -5.66
CA LYS A 224 -22.59 26.24 -4.91
C LYS A 224 -21.69 27.15 -5.76
N PRO A 225 -22.04 28.44 -5.98
CA PRO A 225 -21.28 29.29 -6.88
C PRO A 225 -19.82 29.37 -6.41
N MET A 226 -18.89 29.09 -7.33
CA MET A 226 -17.48 29.35 -7.10
C MET A 226 -17.27 30.86 -6.97
N PRO A 227 -16.41 31.32 -6.05
CA PRO A 227 -15.99 32.71 -6.00
C PRO A 227 -15.39 33.13 -7.35
N SER A 228 -15.78 34.30 -7.84
CA SER A 228 -15.41 34.83 -9.14
C SER A 228 -13.90 34.89 -9.34
N THR A 229 -13.46 34.35 -10.48
CA THR A 229 -12.09 34.41 -11.01
C THR A 229 -11.56 35.84 -11.05
N THR A 230 -10.60 36.14 -10.18
CA THR A 230 -9.64 37.23 -10.39
C THR A 230 -8.27 36.79 -9.87
N SER A 231 -7.57 35.99 -10.68
CA SER A 231 -6.10 35.92 -10.80
C SER A 231 -5.69 34.63 -11.52
N GLN A 232 -6.00 34.52 -12.81
CA GLN A 232 -5.54 33.42 -13.67
C GLN A 232 -4.09 33.59 -14.15
N SER A 233 -3.32 34.52 -13.59
CA SER A 233 -1.93 34.80 -13.98
C SER A 233 -0.86 34.23 -13.03
N ALA A 234 -1.24 33.46 -12.00
CA ALA A 234 -0.28 32.94 -11.00
C ALA A 234 0.05 31.44 -11.11
N LEU A 235 -0.57 30.70 -12.05
CA LEU A 235 -0.47 29.22 -12.10
C LEU A 235 0.22 28.65 -13.35
N GLN A 236 0.92 29.49 -14.12
CA GLN A 236 1.68 29.03 -15.31
C GLN A 236 3.18 28.77 -15.07
N ASN A 237 3.65 28.82 -13.81
CA ASN A 237 5.05 28.53 -13.45
C ASN A 237 5.20 27.45 -12.36
N GLN A 238 4.39 26.39 -12.39
CA GLN A 238 4.67 25.21 -11.57
C GLN A 238 5.33 24.14 -12.44
N GLN A 239 6.63 23.97 -12.22
CA GLN A 239 7.40 22.80 -12.66
C GLN A 239 6.69 21.51 -12.20
N PRO A 240 6.88 20.38 -12.92
CA PRO A 240 6.26 19.11 -12.57
C PRO A 240 6.55 18.79 -11.11
N ASN A 241 5.49 18.58 -10.32
CA ASN A 241 5.58 18.32 -8.89
C ASN A 241 6.60 17.22 -8.61
N ASP A 242 7.75 17.64 -8.09
CA ASP A 242 8.71 16.76 -7.44
C ASP A 242 7.95 15.86 -6.46
N VAL A 243 8.21 14.55 -6.53
CA VAL A 243 7.95 13.66 -5.40
C VAL A 243 8.73 14.28 -4.25
N ASN A 244 8.02 14.98 -3.38
CA ASN A 244 8.63 15.82 -2.37
C ASN A 244 9.46 14.91 -1.45
N VAL A 245 10.77 14.95 -1.61
CA VAL A 245 11.75 14.21 -0.81
C VAL A 245 11.52 14.46 0.68
N SER A 246 10.95 15.62 1.06
CA SER A 246 10.57 15.95 2.43
C SER A 246 9.33 15.19 2.95
N SER A 247 8.45 14.71 2.08
CA SER A 247 7.31 13.85 2.46
C SER A 247 7.76 12.41 2.65
N ALA A 248 8.63 11.92 1.76
CA ALA A 248 9.32 10.64 1.94
C ALA A 248 10.16 10.68 3.23
N LEU A 249 11.04 11.67 3.42
CA LEU A 249 11.84 11.88 4.64
C LEU A 249 10.99 12.00 5.92
N ARG A 250 9.81 12.64 5.87
CA ARG A 250 8.89 12.68 7.02
C ARG A 250 8.21 11.35 7.32
N TYR A 251 7.94 10.55 6.28
CA TYR A 251 7.51 9.16 6.45
C TYR A 251 8.66 8.32 7.00
N LEU A 252 9.89 8.48 6.48
CA LEU A 252 11.10 7.84 7.01
C LEU A 252 11.31 8.21 8.49
N GLN A 253 11.18 9.47 8.88
CA GLN A 253 11.31 9.89 10.29
C GLN A 253 10.18 9.36 11.20
N ARG A 254 9.03 8.98 10.64
CA ARG A 254 7.91 8.38 11.38
C ARG A 254 7.89 6.85 11.37
N SER A 255 8.49 6.24 10.35
CA SER A 255 8.41 4.80 10.06
C SER A 255 9.74 4.07 10.24
N LEU A 256 10.88 4.78 10.16
CA LEU A 256 12.19 4.27 10.58
C LEU A 256 12.48 4.70 12.01
N SER A 257 12.05 3.88 12.97
CA SER A 257 12.63 3.90 14.30
C SER A 257 13.98 3.16 14.27
N VAL A 258 14.94 3.70 13.50
CA VAL A 258 16.35 3.28 13.58
C VAL A 258 17.04 4.25 14.52
N VAL A 259 17.00 3.94 15.81
CA VAL A 259 17.65 4.76 16.84
C VAL A 259 19.10 4.32 16.94
N ILE A 260 20.00 5.00 16.22
CA ILE A 260 21.43 4.79 16.38
C ILE A 260 21.95 5.85 17.35
N LEU A 261 22.21 5.44 18.60
CA LEU A 261 22.80 6.32 19.60
C LEU A 261 24.24 6.65 19.18
N ASN A 262 24.48 7.90 18.76
CA ASN A 262 25.76 8.48 18.32
C ASN A 262 26.21 8.17 16.87
N LEU A 263 25.30 8.02 15.90
CA LEU A 263 25.68 8.07 14.49
C LEU A 263 25.49 9.46 13.90
N ASP A 264 26.50 9.97 13.21
CA ASP A 264 26.35 11.13 12.35
C ASP A 264 25.70 10.68 11.02
N LEU A 265 24.38 10.85 10.93
CA LEU A 265 23.59 10.49 9.75
C LEU A 265 24.05 11.23 8.47
N SER A 266 24.71 12.39 8.61
CA SER A 266 25.22 13.13 7.45
C SER A 266 26.34 12.36 6.72
N ALA A 267 27.12 11.56 7.44
CA ALA A 267 28.19 10.74 6.85
C ALA A 267 27.68 9.47 6.16
N VAL A 268 26.48 8.99 6.51
CA VAL A 268 25.85 7.81 5.88
C VAL A 268 25.09 8.19 4.61
N LEU A 269 24.49 9.39 4.60
CA LEU A 269 23.70 9.89 3.47
C LEU A 269 24.54 10.65 2.42
N ASP A 270 25.78 11.03 2.75
CA ASP A 270 26.72 11.63 1.82
C ASP A 270 27.31 10.57 0.86
N GLN A 271 26.70 10.45 -0.33
CA GLN A 271 27.16 9.61 -1.43
C GLN A 271 28.13 10.32 -2.38
N SER A 272 28.66 11.49 -2.01
CA SER A 272 29.60 12.21 -2.87
C SER A 272 30.88 11.38 -3.07
N PRO A 273 31.41 11.25 -4.30
CA PRO A 273 32.70 10.63 -4.52
C PRO A 273 33.75 11.48 -3.79
N ARG A 274 34.35 10.92 -2.73
CA ARG A 274 35.50 11.53 -2.07
C ARG A 274 36.74 11.10 -2.84
N ASP A 275 37.46 12.08 -3.39
CA ASP A 275 38.73 11.86 -4.06
C ASP A 275 39.68 11.08 -3.14
N ILE A 276 40.36 10.11 -3.75
CA ILE A 276 41.23 9.08 -3.16
C ILE A 276 42.43 9.71 -2.45
#